data_AF-A0A7G2JXN8-F1
#
_entry.id   AF-A0A7G2JXN8-F1
#
_cell.length_a   1.000
_cell.length_b   1.000
_cell.length_c   1.000
_cell.angle_alpha   90.00
_cell.angle_beta   90.00
_cell.angle_gamma   90.00
#
_symmetry.space_group_name_H-M   'P 1'
#
loop_
_entity.id
_entity.type
_entity.pdbx_description
1 polymer ?
#
loop_
_entity_poly.entity_id
_entity_poly.type
_entity_poly.pdbx_seq_one_letter_code
_entity_poly.pdbx_strand_id
1 'polypeptide(L)'
;MLHLLKKGLDIDSAHFDLLYPVPLASSGEKVKQRFEQNLFSCMRQVPYSASSNETVDMVLFVNGLPIITLELKNHWTGQTAIDAQKQYRNRDLSQTLFHFGRCLAHFALDTEEAYMTT
;
A
#
# COMPACT_ATOMS: atom_id res chain seq x y z
N MET A 1 -2.71 9.99 -3.49
CA MET A 1 -1.50 9.45 -2.82
C MET A 1 -0.21 9.67 -3.63
N LEU A 2 -0.10 9.16 -4.86
CA LEU A 2 1.17 9.19 -5.63
C LEU A 2 1.82 10.58 -5.74
N HIS A 3 1.02 11.62 -6.01
CA HIS A 3 1.50 12.99 -6.07
C HIS A 3 2.14 13.41 -4.74
N LEU A 4 1.47 13.16 -3.62
CA LEU A 4 1.96 13.51 -2.28
C LEU A 4 3.28 12.79 -1.93
N LEU A 5 3.41 11.51 -2.28
CA LEU A 5 4.67 10.79 -2.07
C LEU A 5 5.82 11.33 -2.93
N LYS A 6 5.53 11.84 -4.13
CA LYS A 6 6.57 12.36 -5.06
C LYS A 6 6.91 13.82 -4.85
N LYS A 7 5.95 14.62 -4.39
CA LYS A 7 6.04 16.09 -4.35
C LYS A 7 5.92 16.66 -2.94
N GLY A 8 5.63 15.83 -1.96
CA GLY A 8 5.37 16.28 -0.61
C GLY A 8 3.98 16.91 -0.45
N LEU A 9 3.81 17.61 0.66
CA LEU A 9 2.60 18.32 1.05
C LEU A 9 2.98 19.70 1.59
N ASP A 10 2.40 20.74 1.00
CA ASP A 10 2.52 22.11 1.50
C ASP A 10 1.35 22.41 2.46
N ILE A 11 1.67 22.94 3.65
CA ILE A 11 0.71 23.44 4.64
C ILE A 11 1.22 24.79 5.13
N ASP A 12 0.50 25.86 4.83
CA ASP A 12 0.90 27.24 5.11
C ASP A 12 2.33 27.53 4.63
N SER A 13 3.26 27.80 5.55
CA SER A 13 4.68 28.05 5.26
C SER A 13 5.57 26.81 5.41
N ALA A 14 5.01 25.63 5.64
CA ALA A 14 5.74 24.38 5.84
C ALA A 14 5.60 23.42 4.65
N HIS A 15 6.70 22.75 4.33
CA HIS A 15 6.74 21.69 3.31
C HIS A 15 7.13 20.36 3.97
N PHE A 16 6.35 19.31 3.68
CA PHE A 16 6.59 17.96 4.18
C PHE A 16 6.92 17.01 3.04
N ASP A 17 8.16 16.54 2.99
CA ASP A 17 8.53 15.38 2.19
C ASP A 17 7.97 14.12 2.85
N LEU A 18 7.18 13.32 2.11
CA LEU A 18 6.55 12.11 2.66
C LEU A 18 7.28 10.80 2.32
N LEU A 19 8.18 10.84 1.33
CA LEU A 19 9.01 9.72 0.90
C LEU A 19 10.29 10.24 0.27
N TYR A 20 11.43 9.77 0.77
CA TYR A 20 12.71 9.99 0.10
C TYR A 20 12.99 8.80 -0.84
N PRO A 21 13.32 9.02 -2.12
CA PRO A 21 13.58 7.92 -3.05
C PRO A 21 14.94 7.26 -2.79
N VAL A 22 15.11 6.04 -3.30
CA VAL A 22 16.38 5.30 -3.22
C VAL A 22 17.51 6.17 -3.80
N PRO A 23 18.59 6.41 -3.03
CA PRO A 23 19.69 7.23 -3.50
C PRO A 23 20.53 6.50 -4.56
N LEU A 24 21.00 7.23 -5.56
CA LEU A 24 22.08 6.77 -6.44
C LEU A 24 23.41 6.69 -5.68
N ALA A 25 24.35 5.88 -6.15
CA ALA A 25 25.70 5.78 -5.55
C ALA A 25 26.40 7.15 -5.44
N SER A 26 26.22 8.01 -6.45
CA SER A 26 26.73 9.39 -6.52
C SER A 26 25.98 10.41 -5.66
N SER A 27 24.91 10.00 -4.97
CA SER A 27 24.11 10.91 -4.14
C SER A 27 24.90 11.36 -2.92
N GLY A 28 24.71 12.62 -2.53
CA GLY A 28 25.31 13.18 -1.33
C GLY A 28 24.80 12.51 -0.05
N GLU A 29 25.59 12.60 1.02
CA GLU A 29 25.34 11.91 2.29
C GLU A 29 23.97 12.25 2.91
N LYS A 30 23.55 13.52 2.83
CA LYS A 30 22.24 13.95 3.35
C LYS A 30 21.06 13.24 2.67
N VAL A 31 21.16 12.93 1.37
CA VAL A 31 20.10 12.22 0.64
C VAL A 31 20.00 10.79 1.13
N LYS A 32 21.16 10.14 1.35
CA LYS A 32 21.23 8.79 1.92
C LYS A 32 20.63 8.75 3.32
N GLN A 33 21.04 9.68 4.20
CA GLN A 33 20.50 9.78 5.55
C GLN A 33 18.99 9.99 5.59
N ARG A 34 18.44 10.83 4.69
CA ARG A 34 16.99 11.02 4.56
C ARG A 34 16.28 9.77 4.06
N PHE A 35 16.86 9.05 3.09
CA PHE A 35 16.30 7.78 2.64
C PHE A 35 16.20 6.74 3.77
N GLU A 36 17.24 6.62 4.60
CA GLU A 36 17.25 5.73 5.76
C GLU A 36 16.22 6.12 6.85
N GLN A 37 15.69 7.35 6.82
CA GLN A 37 14.64 7.78 7.73
C GLN A 37 13.24 7.36 7.28
N ASN A 38 13.06 6.85 6.05
CA ASN A 38 11.77 6.30 5.65
C ASN A 38 11.45 5.05 6.47
N LEU A 39 10.25 5.00 7.04
CA LEU A 39 9.75 3.83 7.76
C LEU A 39 8.88 2.98 6.83
N PHE A 40 9.44 1.90 6.32
CA PHE A 40 8.68 0.88 5.60
C PHE A 40 8.15 -0.15 6.60
N SER A 41 6.85 -0.41 6.57
CA SER A 41 6.24 -1.40 7.46
C SER A 41 5.17 -2.21 6.74
N CYS A 42 4.87 -3.37 7.32
CA CYS A 42 3.85 -4.28 6.84
C CYS A 42 2.95 -4.68 8.01
N MET A 43 1.64 -4.70 7.79
CA MET A 43 0.68 -5.19 8.76
C MET A 43 -0.18 -6.27 8.11
N ARG A 44 -0.41 -7.36 8.85
CA ARG A 44 -1.30 -8.45 8.46
C ARG A 44 -2.70 -8.20 9.00
N GLN A 45 -3.71 -8.71 8.30
CA GLN A 45 -5.12 -8.70 8.72
C GLN A 45 -5.57 -7.30 9.15
N VAL A 46 -5.41 -6.34 8.25
CA VAL A 46 -5.68 -4.93 8.54
C VAL A 46 -7.20 -4.69 8.50
N PRO A 47 -7.83 -4.33 9.63
CA PRO A 47 -9.23 -3.95 9.64
C PRO A 47 -9.40 -2.63 8.89
N TYR A 48 -10.36 -2.57 7.98
CA TYR A 48 -10.61 -1.37 7.16
C TYR A 48 -12.02 -0.80 7.28
N SER A 49 -12.92 -1.54 7.93
CA SER A 49 -14.33 -1.16 8.09
C SER A 49 -14.63 -0.83 9.53
N ALA A 50 -15.38 0.26 9.75
CA ALA A 50 -15.90 0.62 11.06
C ALA A 50 -17.23 -0.08 11.39
N SER A 51 -17.90 -0.64 10.37
CA SER A 51 -19.23 -1.26 10.49
C SER A 51 -19.21 -2.79 10.33
N SER A 52 -18.06 -3.39 10.00
CA SER A 52 -17.87 -4.83 9.84
C SER A 52 -16.50 -5.25 10.39
N ASN A 53 -16.31 -6.56 10.59
CA ASN A 53 -15.01 -7.12 11.00
C ASN A 53 -14.13 -7.49 9.79
N GLU A 54 -14.35 -6.85 8.65
CA GLU A 54 -13.61 -7.19 7.44
C GLU A 54 -12.17 -6.67 7.50
N THR A 55 -11.27 -7.53 7.03
CA THR A 55 -9.83 -7.26 6.98
C THR A 55 -9.33 -7.44 5.55
N VAL A 56 -8.22 -6.78 5.24
CA VAL A 56 -7.37 -7.14 4.10
C VAL A 56 -6.17 -7.91 4.62
N ASP A 57 -5.76 -8.96 3.91
CA ASP A 57 -4.77 -9.90 4.42
C ASP A 57 -3.45 -9.24 4.78
N MET A 58 -3.02 -8.26 3.98
CA MET A 58 -1.80 -7.51 4.23
C MET A 58 -1.84 -6.11 3.60
N VAL A 59 -1.21 -5.15 4.27
CA VAL A 59 -0.99 -3.81 3.72
C VAL A 59 0.47 -3.41 3.93
N LEU A 60 1.07 -2.83 2.90
CA LEU A 60 2.40 -2.21 2.96
C LEU A 60 2.24 -0.71 3.17
N PHE A 61 3.08 -0.17 4.03
CA PHE A 61 3.04 1.23 4.44
C PHE A 61 4.40 1.89 4.25
N VAL A 62 4.34 3.21 4.07
CA VAL A 62 5.48 4.12 4.17
C VAL A 62 5.11 5.21 5.16
N ASN A 63 5.90 5.40 6.21
CA ASN A 63 5.68 6.41 7.24
C ASN A 63 4.25 6.35 7.82
N GLY A 64 3.69 5.14 7.95
CA GLY A 64 2.31 4.91 8.42
C GLY A 64 1.21 5.13 7.39
N LEU A 65 1.52 5.57 6.17
CA LEU A 65 0.55 5.73 5.09
C LEU A 65 0.41 4.42 4.29
N PRO A 66 -0.81 3.91 4.06
CA PRO A 66 -1.01 2.68 3.29
C PRO A 66 -0.75 2.94 1.81
N ILE A 67 0.13 2.15 1.19
CA ILE A 67 0.51 2.31 -0.21
C ILE A 67 0.09 1.14 -1.09
N ILE A 68 0.05 -0.08 -0.57
CA ILE A 68 -0.30 -1.29 -1.32
C ILE A 68 -1.12 -2.20 -0.42
N THR A 69 -2.23 -2.73 -0.91
CA THR A 69 -2.96 -3.82 -0.25
C THR A 69 -2.72 -5.14 -0.98
N LEU A 70 -2.71 -6.24 -0.24
CA LEU A 70 -2.52 -7.59 -0.76
C LEU A 70 -3.60 -8.51 -0.19
N GLU A 71 -4.26 -9.25 -1.08
CA GLU A 71 -5.10 -10.41 -0.74
C GLU A 71 -4.31 -11.66 -1.12
N LEU A 72 -4.18 -12.59 -0.18
CA LEU A 72 -3.30 -13.75 -0.29
C LEU A 72 -4.13 -15.03 -0.25
N LYS A 73 -4.04 -15.85 -1.30
CA LYS A 73 -4.73 -17.14 -1.39
C LYS A 73 -3.74 -18.29 -1.42
N ASN A 74 -4.25 -19.47 -1.08
CA ASN A 74 -3.46 -20.69 -1.08
C ASN A 74 -4.16 -21.75 -1.92
N HIS A 75 -3.47 -22.25 -2.95
CA HIS A 75 -3.99 -23.25 -3.87
C HIS A 75 -4.41 -24.55 -3.14
N TRP A 76 -3.74 -24.90 -2.03
CA TRP A 76 -4.09 -26.08 -1.22
C TRP A 76 -5.45 -25.95 -0.53
N THR A 77 -5.95 -24.72 -0.36
CA THR A 77 -7.30 -24.47 0.17
C THR A 77 -8.36 -24.33 -0.94
N GLY A 78 -7.98 -24.58 -2.20
CA GLY A 78 -8.86 -24.46 -3.36
C GLY A 78 -9.16 -23.03 -3.77
N GLN A 79 -8.37 -22.05 -3.30
CA GLN A 79 -8.50 -20.64 -3.66
C GLN A 79 -7.27 -20.16 -4.43
N THR A 80 -7.50 -19.31 -5.42
CA THR A 80 -6.47 -18.80 -6.34
C THR A 80 -6.42 -17.27 -6.33
N ALA A 81 -5.41 -16.69 -6.97
CA ALA A 81 -5.33 -15.24 -7.18
C ALA A 81 -6.56 -14.70 -7.93
N ILE A 82 -7.24 -15.51 -8.76
CA ILE A 82 -8.49 -15.13 -9.43
C ILE A 82 -9.61 -14.89 -8.40
N ASP A 83 -9.67 -15.67 -7.32
CA ASP A 83 -10.67 -15.48 -6.27
C ASP A 83 -10.38 -14.22 -5.44
N ALA A 84 -9.10 -13.91 -5.20
CA ALA A 84 -8.71 -12.62 -4.64
C ALA A 84 -9.09 -11.44 -5.54
N GLN A 85 -8.94 -11.55 -6.88
CA GLN A 85 -9.41 -10.51 -7.80
C GLN A 85 -10.92 -10.31 -7.72
N LYS A 86 -11.71 -11.39 -7.66
CA LYS A 86 -13.18 -11.30 -7.46
C LYS A 86 -13.50 -10.62 -6.13
N GLN A 87 -12.77 -10.94 -5.06
CA GLN A 87 -12.95 -10.32 -3.75
C GLN A 87 -12.74 -8.80 -3.80
N TYR A 88 -11.71 -8.31 -4.50
CA TYR A 88 -11.52 -6.88 -4.72
C TYR A 88 -12.65 -6.25 -5.53
N ARG A 89 -13.10 -6.89 -6.63
CA ARG A 89 -14.19 -6.37 -7.47
C ARG A 89 -15.52 -6.25 -6.75
N ASN A 90 -15.79 -7.15 -5.81
CA ASN A 90 -17.04 -7.18 -5.05
C ASN A 90 -16.98 -6.34 -3.76
N ARG A 91 -15.86 -5.64 -3.51
CA ARG A 91 -15.62 -4.91 -2.26
C ARG A 91 -16.38 -3.59 -2.25
N ASP A 92 -16.78 -3.16 -1.05
CA ASP A 92 -17.34 -1.83 -0.83
C ASP A 92 -16.27 -0.75 -0.99
N LEU A 93 -16.32 -0.04 -2.11
CA LEU A 93 -15.38 1.03 -2.45
C LEU A 93 -15.61 2.34 -1.67
N SER A 94 -16.66 2.42 -0.83
CA SER A 94 -16.85 3.54 0.10
C SER A 94 -16.00 3.44 1.38
N GLN A 95 -15.31 2.31 1.56
CA GLN A 95 -14.36 2.13 2.65
C GLN A 95 -13.08 2.92 2.35
N THR A 96 -12.61 3.71 3.32
CA THR A 96 -11.53 4.70 3.10
C THR A 96 -10.26 4.10 2.52
N LEU A 97 -9.92 2.85 2.88
CA LEU A 97 -8.73 2.16 2.36
C LEU A 97 -8.79 1.92 0.84
N PHE A 98 -10.00 1.70 0.30
CA PHE A 98 -10.25 1.39 -1.11
C PHE A 98 -10.73 2.59 -1.92
N HIS A 99 -10.81 3.78 -1.30
CA HIS A 99 -11.04 5.01 -2.05
C HIS A 99 -9.97 5.19 -3.13
N PHE A 100 -10.42 5.60 -4.31
CA PHE A 100 -9.52 5.85 -5.43
C PHE A 100 -8.37 6.78 -5.03
N GLY A 101 -7.14 6.35 -5.32
CA GLY A 101 -5.93 7.11 -5.03
C GLY A 101 -5.51 7.13 -3.57
N ARG A 102 -6.14 6.32 -2.68
CA ARG A 102 -5.66 6.09 -1.31
C ARG A 102 -4.43 5.17 -1.31
N CYS A 103 -4.55 3.98 -1.90
CA CYS A 103 -3.42 3.11 -2.21
C CYS A 103 -2.97 3.30 -3.67
N LEU A 104 -1.72 2.95 -3.96
CA LEU A 104 -1.15 3.02 -5.30
C LEU A 104 -1.57 1.83 -6.16
N ALA A 105 -1.71 0.66 -5.53
CA ALA A 105 -2.10 -0.59 -6.17
C ALA A 105 -2.73 -1.54 -5.16
N HIS A 106 -3.54 -2.45 -5.67
CA HIS A 106 -4.04 -3.61 -4.95
C HIS A 106 -3.51 -4.85 -5.64
N PHE A 107 -3.04 -5.84 -4.89
CA PHE A 107 -2.56 -7.10 -5.46
C PHE A 107 -3.38 -8.28 -4.97
N ALA A 108 -3.65 -9.17 -5.90
CA ALA A 108 -4.22 -10.49 -5.67
C ALA A 108 -3.13 -11.53 -5.94
N LEU A 109 -2.75 -12.31 -4.93
CA LEU A 109 -1.65 -13.26 -5.02
C LEU A 109 -2.09 -14.64 -4.56
N ASP A 110 -1.49 -15.66 -5.14
CA ASP A 110 -1.41 -17.00 -4.57
C ASP A 110 0.03 -17.51 -4.59
N THR A 111 0.23 -18.81 -4.44
CA THR A 111 1.55 -19.44 -4.41
C THR A 111 2.27 -19.46 -5.76
N GLU A 112 1.55 -19.25 -6.86
CA GLU A 112 2.07 -19.38 -8.23
C GLU A 112 1.99 -18.06 -9.01
N GLU A 113 0.95 -17.26 -8.76
CA GLU A 113 0.65 -16.06 -9.54
C GLU A 113 0.47 -14.81 -8.67
N ALA A 114 0.84 -13.66 -9.24
CA ALA A 114 0.62 -12.35 -8.64
C ALA A 114 0.06 -11.39 -9.70
N TYR A 115 -1.10 -10.82 -9.40
CA TYR A 115 -1.77 -9.86 -10.27
C TYR A 115 -1.93 -8.53 -9.57
N MET A 116 -1.58 -7.45 -10.28
CA MET A 116 -2.06 -6.12 -9.91
C MET A 116 -3.51 -6.00 -10.35
N THR A 117 -4.38 -5.56 -9.44
CA THR A 117 -5.82 -5.38 -9.66
C THR A 117 -6.24 -3.97 -9.28
N THR A 118 -7.28 -3.47 -9.93
CA THR A 118 -7.88 -2.14 -9.73
C THR A 118 -9.39 -2.27 -9.81
#